data_AF-V4PRE4-F1
#
_entry.id   AF-V4PRE4-F1
#
_cell.length_a   1.000
_cell.length_b   1.000
_cell.length_c   1.000
_cell.angle_alpha   90.00
_cell.angle_beta   90.00
_cell.angle_gamma   90.00
#
_symmetry.space_group_name_H-M   'P 1'
#
loop_
_entity.id
_entity.type
_entity.pdbx_description
1 polymer ?
#
loop_
_entity_poly.entity_id
_entity_poly.type
_entity_poly.pdbx_seq_one_letter_code
_entity_poly.pdbx_strand_id
1 'polypeptide(L)'
;MVKKPEVKNKTVQGGKATGGTAIGKIEPVKAAAADTADKAPKKPFNPVKFFSEVRQEARKITWTSRKETWITTVFVMIMVVLAGIFFLIVDAALGWGARLLTQIGA
;
A
#
# COMPACT_ATOMS: atom_id res chain seq x y z
N MET A 1 -22.50 19.14 18.68
CA MET A 1 -21.46 20.16 18.91
C MET A 1 -20.55 19.68 20.04
N VAL A 2 -19.52 18.91 19.69
CA VAL A 2 -18.55 18.36 20.66
C VAL A 2 -17.44 19.39 20.86
N LYS A 3 -17.35 19.97 22.06
CA LYS A 3 -16.12 20.61 22.55
C LYS A 3 -15.56 19.79 23.72
N LYS A 4 -14.64 18.92 23.32
CA LYS A 4 -13.39 18.45 23.92
C LYS A 4 -13.25 18.33 25.46
N PRO A 5 -12.74 17.17 25.93
CA PRO A 5 -12.42 16.88 27.33
C PRO A 5 -10.99 17.28 27.68
N GLU A 6 -10.74 17.82 28.87
CA GLU A 6 -9.48 17.61 29.59
C GLU A 6 -9.65 17.97 31.07
N VAL A 7 -9.89 16.94 31.89
CA VAL A 7 -9.99 17.08 33.34
C VAL A 7 -8.87 16.24 33.95
N LYS A 8 -7.94 16.96 34.59
CA LYS A 8 -7.29 16.64 35.87
C LYS A 8 -6.23 15.51 35.82
N ASN A 9 -4.97 15.87 36.12
CA ASN A 9 -4.56 15.99 37.51
C ASN A 9 -3.06 16.35 37.62
N LYS A 10 -2.77 17.62 37.88
CA LYS A 10 -1.50 18.04 38.47
C LYS A 10 -1.73 18.12 39.98
N THR A 11 -0.75 17.64 40.74
CA THR A 11 -0.48 17.98 42.15
C THR A 11 -1.07 17.05 43.21
N VAL A 12 -0.31 16.02 43.57
CA VAL A 12 0.00 15.80 45.00
C VAL A 12 1.51 15.70 45.11
N GLN A 13 2.10 16.89 45.21
CA GLN A 13 3.44 17.09 45.72
C GLN A 13 3.38 16.90 47.25
N GLY A 14 4.27 16.08 47.78
CA GLY A 14 4.49 15.94 49.22
C GLY A 14 5.95 15.59 49.45
N GLY A 15 6.80 16.61 49.63
CA GLY A 15 8.19 16.42 49.99
C GLY A 15 8.41 16.47 51.51
N LYS A 16 9.46 15.82 52.01
CA LYS A 16 10.40 16.40 53.00
C LYS A 16 11.61 15.49 53.27
N ALA A 17 12.78 16.13 53.22
CA ALA A 17 14.03 15.86 53.96
C ALA A 17 14.74 14.51 53.65
N THR A 18 16.06 14.35 53.57
CA THR A 18 17.23 15.07 54.11
C THR A 18 18.45 14.50 53.35
N GLY A 19 19.33 15.32 52.76
CA GLY A 19 20.71 15.49 53.28
C GLY A 19 21.74 14.65 52.52
N GLY A 20 22.87 15.27 52.12
CA GLY A 20 24.09 14.51 51.76
C GLY A 20 24.82 14.88 50.45
N THR A 21 25.32 16.12 50.37
CA THR A 21 26.69 16.51 49.95
C THR A 21 27.55 15.59 49.04
N ALA A 22 27.86 16.16 47.87
CA ALA A 22 29.16 16.27 47.17
C ALA A 22 30.05 15.06 46.85
N ILE A 23 30.12 14.73 45.55
CA ILE A 23 31.34 14.50 44.73
C ILE A 23 30.86 14.54 43.27
N GLY A 24 31.38 15.26 42.28
CA GLY A 24 32.53 16.14 42.09
C GLY A 24 32.58 16.43 40.58
N LYS A 25 32.75 17.69 40.21
CA LYS A 25 32.87 18.16 38.82
C LYS A 25 34.31 17.96 38.34
N ILE A 26 34.51 17.30 37.20
CA ILE A 26 35.72 17.41 36.37
C ILE A 26 35.32 17.46 34.88
N GLU A 27 35.42 18.65 34.29
CA GLU A 27 35.61 18.85 32.86
C GLU A 27 37.10 19.19 32.66
N PRO A 28 37.71 18.88 31.49
CA PRO A 28 37.66 19.90 30.44
C PRO A 28 37.50 19.35 29.02
N VAL A 29 36.63 20.04 28.30
CA VAL A 29 36.60 20.16 26.84
C VAL A 29 38.01 20.44 26.30
N LYS A 30 38.48 19.62 25.34
CA LYS A 30 39.46 20.05 24.34
C LYS A 30 39.11 19.53 22.95
N ALA A 31 38.74 20.52 22.13
CA ALA A 31 39.02 20.68 20.71
C ALA A 31 38.45 19.69 19.70
N ALA A 32 37.63 20.26 18.83
CA ALA A 32 37.34 19.79 17.48
C ALA A 32 38.61 19.56 16.65
N ALA A 33 38.62 18.49 15.84
CA ALA A 33 38.75 18.55 14.37
C ALA A 33 39.04 17.15 13.81
N ALA A 34 38.10 16.68 12.97
CA ALA A 34 38.27 15.97 11.70
C ALA A 34 39.05 14.64 11.59
N ASP A 35 38.66 13.91 10.53
CA ASP A 35 39.28 12.73 9.92
C ASP A 35 38.92 11.38 10.57
N THR A 36 38.16 10.47 9.95
CA THR A 36 38.03 10.17 8.52
C THR A 36 36.70 9.49 8.25
N ALA A 37 36.24 9.65 7.02
CA ALA A 37 35.09 8.97 6.45
C ALA A 37 35.21 7.45 6.52
N ASP A 38 34.41 6.81 7.37
CA ASP A 38 34.03 5.41 7.16
C ASP A 38 32.74 5.38 6.34
N LYS A 39 32.97 5.12 5.06
CA LYS A 39 32.00 4.92 3.99
C LYS A 39 30.77 4.18 4.50
N ALA A 40 29.61 4.73 4.12
CA ALA A 40 28.32 4.06 4.11
C ALA A 40 28.47 2.54 3.97
N PRO A 41 28.08 1.74 4.98
CA PRO A 41 27.85 0.34 4.72
C PRO A 41 26.63 0.31 3.81
N LYS A 42 26.87 0.21 2.50
CA LYS A 42 25.88 -0.26 1.54
C LYS A 42 25.48 -1.63 2.06
N LYS A 43 24.40 -1.68 2.86
CA LYS A 43 23.79 -2.93 3.31
C LYS A 43 23.56 -3.73 2.04
N PRO A 44 24.29 -4.84 1.82
CA PRO A 44 24.04 -5.64 0.65
C PRO A 44 22.56 -6.01 0.67
N PHE A 45 21.89 -5.91 -0.48
CA PHE A 45 20.52 -6.37 -0.63
C PHE A 45 20.49 -7.80 -0.10
N ASN A 46 19.96 -7.97 1.10
CA ASN A 46 19.91 -9.27 1.76
C ASN A 46 18.57 -9.87 1.34
N PRO A 47 18.54 -10.76 0.34
CA PRO A 47 17.30 -11.30 -0.20
C PRO A 47 16.43 -11.92 0.90
N VAL A 48 17.06 -12.49 1.94
CA VAL A 48 16.38 -13.09 3.09
C VAL A 48 15.53 -12.06 3.87
N LYS A 49 16.02 -10.83 4.04
CA LYS A 49 15.24 -9.75 4.69
C LYS A 49 14.12 -9.25 3.79
N PHE A 50 14.37 -9.09 2.49
CA PHE A 50 13.36 -8.67 1.52
C PHE A 50 12.16 -9.63 1.47
N PHE A 51 12.37 -10.95 1.54
CA PHE A 51 11.26 -11.91 1.65
C PHE A 51 10.39 -11.70 2.89
N SER A 52 11.00 -11.34 4.02
CA SER A 52 10.28 -11.06 5.26
C SER A 52 9.47 -9.76 5.19
N GLU A 53 9.97 -8.74 4.49
CA GLU A 53 9.30 -7.48 4.21
C GLU A 53 8.16 -7.68 3.21
N VAL A 54 8.39 -8.39 2.10
CA VAL A 54 7.35 -8.74 1.12
C VAL A 54 6.22 -9.56 1.77
N ARG A 55 6.53 -10.47 2.69
CA ARG A 55 5.49 -11.22 3.43
C ARG A 55 4.71 -10.35 4.42
N GLN A 56 5.30 -9.29 4.98
CA GLN A 56 4.60 -8.31 5.80
C GLN A 56 3.65 -7.45 4.95
N GLU A 57 4.09 -7.05 3.77
CA GLU A 57 3.32 -6.24 2.83
C GLU A 57 2.25 -7.06 2.11
N ALA A 58 2.53 -8.32 1.77
CA ALA A 58 1.58 -9.24 1.15
C ALA A 58 0.38 -9.56 2.05
N ARG A 59 0.55 -9.51 3.37
CA ARG A 59 -0.56 -9.66 4.33
C ARG A 59 -1.52 -8.47 4.35
N LYS A 60 -1.08 -7.30 3.85
CA LYS A 60 -1.94 -6.12 3.66
C LYS A 60 -2.78 -6.23 2.39
N ILE A 61 -2.40 -7.11 1.46
CA ILE A 61 -3.19 -7.42 0.26
C ILE A 61 -4.33 -8.34 0.70
N THR A 62 -5.43 -7.73 1.12
CA THR A 62 -6.70 -8.44 1.23
C THR A 62 -7.13 -8.82 -0.19
N TRP A 63 -6.71 -10.01 -0.65
CA TRP A 63 -7.17 -10.53 -1.92
C TRP A 63 -8.70 -10.58 -1.86
N THR A 64 -9.31 -9.95 -2.86
CA THR A 64 -10.74 -9.67 -2.89
C THR A 64 -11.55 -10.92 -2.56
N SER A 65 -12.64 -10.73 -1.82
CA SER A 65 -13.51 -11.84 -1.47
C SER A 65 -14.05 -12.48 -2.74
N ARG A 66 -14.04 -13.82 -2.82
CA ARG A 66 -14.53 -14.58 -4.00
C ARG A 66 -15.91 -14.10 -4.47
N LYS A 67 -16.76 -13.63 -3.56
CA LYS A 67 -18.09 -13.10 -3.87
C LYS A 67 -18.03 -11.86 -4.78
N GLU A 68 -17.12 -10.94 -4.51
CA GLU A 68 -16.94 -9.71 -5.29
C GLU A 68 -16.36 -10.01 -6.68
N THR A 69 -15.39 -10.94 -6.76
CA THR A 69 -14.84 -11.42 -8.03
C THR A 69 -15.93 -12.06 -8.90
N TRP A 70 -16.82 -12.86 -8.31
CA TRP A 70 -17.94 -13.47 -9.03
C TRP A 70 -18.90 -12.42 -9.57
N ILE A 71 -19.26 -11.41 -8.77
CA ILE A 71 -20.17 -10.33 -9.20
C ILE A 71 -19.58 -9.54 -10.37
N THR A 72 -18.29 -9.17 -10.31
CA THR A 72 -17.64 -8.44 -11.40
C THR A 72 -17.55 -9.29 -12.67
N THR A 73 -17.28 -10.59 -12.53
CA THR A 73 -17.22 -11.51 -13.66
C THR A 73 -18.58 -11.66 -14.33
N VAL A 74 -19.66 -11.79 -13.55
CA VAL A 74 -21.03 -11.90 -14.08
C VAL A 74 -21.42 -10.63 -14.83
N PHE A 75 -21.11 -9.44 -14.29
CA PHE A 75 -21.38 -8.18 -14.96
C PHE A 75 -20.69 -8.10 -16.33
N VAL A 76 -19.40 -8.48 -16.39
CA VAL A 76 -18.65 -8.57 -17.66
C VAL A 76 -19.28 -9.62 -18.58
N MET A 77 -19.65 -10.79 -18.06
CA MET A 77 -20.25 -11.88 -18.84
C MET A 77 -21.53 -11.44 -19.55
N ILE A 78 -22.39 -10.67 -18.87
CA ILE A 78 -23.62 -10.12 -19.44
C ILE A 78 -23.29 -9.22 -20.64
N MET A 79 -22.33 -8.31 -20.49
CA MET A 79 -21.90 -7.43 -21.58
C MET A 79 -21.32 -8.22 -22.77
N VAL A 80 -20.52 -9.24 -22.50
CA VAL A 80 -19.95 -10.11 -23.54
C VAL A 80 -21.04 -10.84 -24.31
N VAL A 81 -22.07 -11.35 -23.62
CA VAL A 81 -23.20 -12.02 -24.28
C VAL A 81 -23.99 -11.03 -25.14
N LEU A 82 -24.28 -9.83 -24.62
CA LEU A 82 -24.99 -8.79 -25.38
C LEU A 82 -24.21 -8.36 -26.63
N ALA A 83 -22.90 -8.12 -26.48
CA ALA A 83 -22.01 -7.80 -27.60
C ALA A 83 -21.94 -8.97 -28.59
N GLY A 84 -21.88 -10.22 -28.12
CA GLY A 84 -21.86 -11.42 -28.96
C GLY A 84 -23.12 -11.55 -29.81
N ILE A 85 -24.30 -11.27 -29.25
CA ILE A 85 -25.56 -11.26 -30.01
C ILE A 85 -25.54 -10.15 -31.07
N PHE A 86 -25.07 -8.95 -30.71
CA PHE A 86 -24.95 -7.84 -31.65
C PHE A 86 -24.01 -8.19 -32.82
N PHE A 87 -22.82 -8.71 -32.53
CA PHE A 87 -21.88 -9.14 -33.56
C PHE A 87 -22.45 -10.24 -34.45
N LEU A 88 -23.16 -11.22 -33.88
CA LEU A 88 -23.79 -12.28 -34.65
C LEU A 88 -24.80 -11.74 -35.69
N ILE A 89 -25.59 -10.73 -35.33
CA ILE A 89 -26.54 -10.09 -36.25
C ILE A 89 -25.80 -9.35 -37.36
N VAL A 90 -24.76 -8.60 -37.01
CA VAL A 90 -23.94 -7.85 -37.99
C VAL A 90 -23.24 -8.82 -38.94
N ASP A 91 -22.67 -9.90 -38.44
CA ASP A 91 -21.99 -10.92 -39.23
C ASP A 91 -22.96 -11.61 -40.20
N ALA A 92 -24.18 -11.92 -39.74
CA ALA A 92 -25.23 -12.48 -40.59
C ALA A 92 -25.65 -11.50 -41.70
N ALA A 93 -25.82 -10.22 -41.35
CA ALA A 93 -26.19 -9.17 -42.30
C ALA A 93 -25.10 -8.96 -43.36
N LEU A 94 -23.83 -8.91 -42.96
CA LEU A 94 -22.69 -8.82 -43.86
C LEU A 94 -22.59 -10.06 -44.76
N GLY A 95 -22.84 -11.26 -44.22
CA GLY A 95 -22.87 -12.48 -45.00
C GLY A 95 -23.95 -12.48 -46.08
N TRP A 96 -25.15 -12.00 -45.77
CA TRP A 96 -26.22 -11.84 -46.77
C TRP A 96 -25.87 -10.76 -47.80
N GLY A 97 -25.30 -9.63 -47.37
CA GLY A 97 -24.83 -8.58 -48.26
C GLY A 97 -23.75 -9.07 -49.23
N ALA A 98 -22.78 -9.85 -48.75
CA ALA A 98 -21.71 -10.42 -49.58
C ALA A 98 -22.25 -11.44 -50.61
N ARG A 99 -23.27 -12.23 -50.26
CA ARG A 99 -23.95 -13.14 -51.20
C ARG A 99 -24.64 -12.37 -52.32
N LEU A 100 -25.32 -11.27 -52.01
CA LEU A 100 -25.94 -10.41 -53.02
C LEU A 100 -24.90 -9.78 -53.96
N LEU A 101 -23.77 -9.34 -53.40
CA LEU A 101 -22.69 -8.74 -54.19
C LEU A 101 -22.03 -9.74 -55.15
N THR A 102 -21.83 -10.98 -54.71
CA THR A 102 -21.23 -12.04 -55.53
C THR A 102 -22.16 -12.55 -56.63
N GLN A 103 -23.49 -12.46 -56.45
CA GLN A 103 -24.45 -12.76 -57.51
C GLN A 103 -24.54 -11.69 -58.60
N ILE A 104 -24.09 -10.46 -58.34
CA ILE A 104 -24.06 -9.40 -59.35
C ILE A 104 -22.83 -9.54 -60.28
N GLY A 105 -21.76 -10.18 -59.80
CA GLY A 105 -20.51 -10.36 -60.53
C GLY A 105 -20.33 -11.73 -61.21
N ALA A 106 -21.23 -12.68 -60.96
CA ALA A 106 -21.30 -14.00 -61.61
C ALA A 106 -22.40 -14.01 -62.68
#